data_AF-A0A953BFX9-F1
#
_entry.id   AF-A0A953BFX9-F1
#
_cell.length_a   1.000
_cell.length_b   1.000
_cell.length_c   1.000
_cell.angle_alpha   90.00
_cell.angle_beta   90.00
_cell.angle_gamma   90.00
#
_symmetry.space_group_name_H-M   'P 1'
#
loop_
_entity.id
_entity.type
_entity.pdbx_description
1 polymer ?
#
loop_
_entity_poly.entity_id
_entity_poly.type
_entity_poly.pdbx_seq_one_letter_code
_entity_poly.pdbx_strand_id
1 'polypeptide(L)'
;MRAIALILVAASPAAGQGVIFALSGATSPTLYRLNASTGALIASYPVTGHQALRGGMVFIYADAGLTAIDGALDGNPDRLVTINPQSGAVTIRPAIGTEWTRHSVIYGDSSSYLAIGDNTLYRINRTTGQTTLIAPLSGSPRLDQVTAMARYSNDETYIVDTIDTDLFRLDLTNGQVTWIGSIGQSDNPFLDLSGYTAGALIGVRANGGIYSISRATAAQSLLFEGNYTAVEYVSYGAPLCYANCDGSTTLPVLTANDFLCFLNKFVAGDSYANCDGSVPPWTLTAGDFQCFLYSFAGGCP
;
A
#
# COMPACT_ATOMS: atom_id res chain seq x y z
N MET A 1 -38.06 13.42 -38.52
CA MET A 1 -36.66 13.61 -38.08
C MET A 1 -36.56 13.09 -36.65
N ARG A 2 -35.93 11.94 -36.43
CA ARG A 2 -35.73 11.38 -35.08
C ARG A 2 -34.44 11.97 -34.51
N ALA A 3 -34.55 12.75 -33.44
CA ALA A 3 -33.40 13.27 -32.72
C ALA A 3 -32.69 12.10 -32.03
N ILE A 4 -31.45 11.84 -32.44
CA ILE A 4 -30.54 10.92 -31.75
C ILE A 4 -30.05 11.67 -30.51
N ALA A 5 -30.48 11.21 -29.33
CA ALA A 5 -29.93 11.67 -28.07
C ALA A 5 -28.46 11.22 -27.99
N LEU A 6 -27.55 12.18 -28.12
CA LEU A 6 -26.12 11.98 -27.90
C LEU A 6 -25.94 11.77 -26.40
N ILE A 7 -25.85 10.51 -25.97
CA ILE A 7 -25.46 10.15 -24.61
C ILE A 7 -23.99 10.59 -24.47
N LEU A 8 -23.76 11.73 -23.83
CA LEU A 8 -22.45 12.06 -23.28
C LEU A 8 -22.15 11.01 -22.20
N VAL A 9 -21.40 9.97 -22.58
CA VAL A 9 -20.67 9.18 -21.60
C VAL A 9 -19.65 10.13 -21.01
N ALA A 10 -19.89 10.62 -19.79
CA ALA A 10 -18.85 11.28 -19.01
C ALA A 10 -17.67 10.30 -18.94
N ALA A 11 -16.52 10.71 -19.48
CA ALA A 11 -15.30 9.97 -19.28
C ALA A 11 -15.10 9.84 -17.77
N SER A 12 -15.11 8.61 -17.26
CA SER A 12 -14.80 8.30 -15.88
C SER A 12 -13.47 8.97 -15.51
N PRO A 13 -13.36 9.61 -14.34
CA PRO A 13 -12.09 10.20 -13.92
C PRO A 13 -11.06 9.07 -13.94
N ALA A 14 -9.96 9.28 -14.69
CA ALA A 14 -8.87 8.35 -14.95
C ALA A 14 -8.89 7.09 -14.06
N ALA A 15 -9.56 6.03 -14.54
CA ALA A 15 -9.47 4.73 -13.90
C ALA A 15 -7.98 4.39 -13.75
N GLY A 16 -7.56 4.12 -12.52
CA GLY A 16 -6.15 4.16 -12.15
C GLY A 16 -5.31 3.29 -13.08
N GLN A 17 -4.39 3.92 -13.81
CA GLN A 17 -3.30 3.22 -14.45
C GLN A 17 -2.41 2.66 -13.32
N GLY A 18 -2.71 1.46 -12.82
CA GLY A 18 -1.88 0.76 -11.86
C GLY A 18 -2.27 -0.70 -11.70
N VAL A 19 -1.67 -1.33 -10.68
CA VAL A 19 -1.93 -2.70 -10.26
C VAL A 19 -2.48 -2.67 -8.84
N ILE A 20 -3.44 -3.54 -8.57
CA ILE A 20 -3.86 -3.88 -7.21
C ILE A 20 -3.30 -5.26 -6.88
N PHE A 21 -2.55 -5.34 -5.80
CA PHE A 21 -2.18 -6.60 -5.16
C PHE A 21 -3.22 -6.92 -4.09
N ALA A 22 -3.67 -8.18 -4.01
CA ALA A 22 -4.61 -8.61 -2.99
C ALA A 22 -4.32 -10.04 -2.51
N LEU A 23 -4.53 -10.31 -1.22
CA LEU A 23 -4.41 -11.67 -0.65
C LEU A 23 -5.78 -12.31 -0.48
N SER A 24 -5.90 -13.61 -0.76
CA SER A 24 -7.18 -14.35 -0.70
C SER A 24 -7.62 -14.77 0.71
N GLY A 25 -6.73 -14.70 1.70
CA GLY A 25 -6.92 -15.34 3.00
C GLY A 25 -5.76 -15.07 3.95
N ALA A 26 -5.84 -15.63 5.17
CA ALA A 26 -4.76 -15.51 6.15
C ALA A 26 -3.78 -16.68 6.08
N THR A 27 -4.27 -17.90 5.86
CA THR A 27 -3.45 -19.13 5.85
C THR A 27 -3.28 -19.65 4.42
N SER A 28 -2.03 -19.82 3.98
CA SER A 28 -1.68 -20.22 2.61
C SER A 28 -2.44 -19.42 1.52
N PRO A 29 -2.42 -18.08 1.55
CA PRO A 29 -3.20 -17.28 0.62
C PRO A 29 -2.61 -17.33 -0.79
N THR A 30 -3.46 -16.98 -1.75
CA THR A 30 -3.03 -16.61 -3.09
C THR A 30 -2.83 -15.10 -3.15
N LEU A 31 -1.69 -14.67 -3.66
CA LEU A 31 -1.44 -13.30 -4.07
C LEU A 31 -2.01 -13.09 -5.47
N TYR A 32 -3.01 -12.23 -5.58
CA TYR A 32 -3.57 -11.78 -6.84
C TYR A 32 -2.94 -10.47 -7.28
N ARG A 33 -2.66 -10.37 -8.57
CA ARG A 33 -2.30 -9.15 -9.26
C ARG A 33 -3.44 -8.78 -10.19
N LEU A 34 -4.13 -7.68 -9.91
CA LEU A 34 -5.31 -7.23 -10.62
C LEU A 34 -5.02 -5.93 -11.38
N ASN A 35 -5.65 -5.76 -12.54
CA ASN A 35 -5.65 -4.49 -13.23
C ASN A 35 -6.48 -3.48 -12.42
N ALA A 36 -5.89 -2.36 -12.01
CA ALA A 36 -6.56 -1.42 -11.11
C ALA A 36 -7.74 -0.66 -11.73
N SER A 37 -7.87 -0.67 -13.07
CA SER A 37 -8.97 -0.05 -13.79
C SER A 37 -10.14 -1.01 -14.03
N THR A 38 -9.84 -2.29 -14.29
CA THR A 38 -10.85 -3.27 -14.73
C THR A 38 -11.13 -4.37 -13.72
N GLY A 39 -10.28 -4.55 -12.71
CA GLY A 39 -10.33 -5.68 -11.77
C GLY A 39 -9.93 -7.00 -12.40
N ALA A 40 -9.55 -7.02 -13.69
CA ALA A 40 -9.17 -8.23 -14.39
C ALA A 40 -7.90 -8.84 -13.76
N LEU A 41 -7.91 -10.16 -13.59
CA LEU A 41 -6.76 -10.90 -13.12
C LEU A 41 -5.62 -10.82 -14.14
N ILE A 42 -4.46 -10.31 -13.70
CA ILE A 42 -3.21 -10.28 -14.47
C ILE A 42 -2.42 -11.56 -14.19
N ALA A 43 -2.23 -11.87 -12.91
CA ALA A 43 -1.48 -13.04 -12.45
C ALA A 43 -1.90 -13.43 -11.04
N SER A 44 -1.60 -14.67 -10.65
CA SER A 44 -1.83 -15.18 -9.31
C SER A 44 -0.70 -16.10 -8.89
N TYR A 45 -0.26 -15.98 -7.64
CA TYR A 45 0.83 -16.79 -7.09
C TYR A 45 0.46 -17.35 -5.71
N PRO A 46 0.69 -18.63 -5.43
CA PRO A 46 0.55 -19.16 -4.08
C PRO A 46 1.62 -18.53 -3.17
N VAL A 47 1.20 -18.08 -2.00
CA VAL A 47 2.09 -17.58 -0.95
C VAL A 47 2.27 -18.70 0.08
N THR A 48 3.51 -19.11 0.31
CA THR A 48 3.85 -20.25 1.18
C THR A 48 5.01 -19.90 2.10
N GLY A 49 5.22 -20.69 3.15
CA GLY A 49 6.34 -20.50 4.08
C GLY A 49 6.12 -19.44 5.17
N HIS A 50 4.87 -19.03 5.38
CA HIS A 50 4.44 -18.14 6.46
C HIS A 50 3.46 -18.87 7.40
N GLN A 51 3.18 -18.32 8.57
CA GLN A 51 2.20 -18.83 9.53
C GLN A 51 0.78 -18.33 9.18
N ALA A 52 0.58 -17.01 9.25
CA ALA A 52 -0.68 -16.38 8.86
C ALA A 52 -0.48 -14.87 8.55
N LEU A 53 -0.97 -14.43 7.39
CA LEU A 53 -0.92 -13.05 6.93
C LEU A 53 -2.26 -12.38 7.22
N ARG A 54 -2.35 -11.69 8.36
CA ARG A 54 -3.61 -11.10 8.84
C ARG A 54 -3.65 -9.60 8.57
N GLY A 55 -4.15 -9.20 7.40
CA GLY A 55 -4.25 -7.79 7.04
C GLY A 55 -2.88 -7.10 6.94
N GLY A 56 -2.88 -5.83 6.55
CA GLY A 56 -1.67 -5.01 6.44
C GLY A 56 -0.70 -5.50 5.36
N MET A 57 -0.79 -4.91 4.17
CA MET A 57 0.19 -5.14 3.11
C MET A 57 0.62 -3.80 2.49
N VAL A 58 1.93 -3.59 2.37
CA VAL A 58 2.48 -2.37 1.77
C VAL A 58 3.59 -2.69 0.78
N PHE A 59 3.58 -2.05 -0.38
CA PHE A 59 4.64 -2.20 -1.37
C PHE A 59 5.82 -1.30 -1.01
N ILE A 60 7.01 -1.89 -0.94
CA ILE A 60 8.25 -1.17 -0.66
C ILE A 60 9.12 -1.21 -1.91
N TYR A 61 9.27 -0.06 -2.56
CA TYR A 61 10.07 0.06 -3.80
C TYR A 61 11.52 -0.38 -3.61
N ALA A 62 12.15 0.01 -2.50
CA ALA A 62 13.52 -0.37 -2.20
C ALA A 62 13.73 -1.89 -2.07
N ASP A 63 12.68 -2.62 -1.69
CA ASP A 63 12.72 -4.09 -1.53
C ASP A 63 12.12 -4.82 -2.73
N ALA A 64 11.56 -4.08 -3.70
CA ALA A 64 10.75 -4.58 -4.80
C ALA A 64 9.70 -5.62 -4.34
N GLY A 65 9.09 -5.39 -3.18
CA GLY A 65 8.35 -6.41 -2.46
C GLY A 65 7.19 -5.89 -1.64
N LEU A 66 6.22 -6.77 -1.40
CA LEU A 66 5.07 -6.51 -0.53
C LEU A 66 5.43 -6.92 0.90
N THR A 67 5.49 -5.97 1.82
CA THR A 67 5.73 -6.25 3.22
C THR A 67 4.40 -6.45 3.94
N ALA A 68 4.33 -7.52 4.72
CA ALA A 68 3.19 -7.86 5.58
C ALA A 68 3.68 -8.38 6.93
N ILE A 69 2.77 -8.47 7.89
CA ILE A 69 3.03 -9.11 9.18
C ILE A 69 2.60 -10.57 9.09
N ASP A 70 3.52 -11.45 9.48
CA ASP A 70 3.30 -12.89 9.61
C ASP A 70 3.22 -13.25 11.09
N GLY A 71 2.04 -13.73 11.50
CA GLY A 71 1.71 -13.97 12.88
C GLY A 71 0.50 -14.87 13.05
N ALA A 72 0.61 -15.86 13.92
CA ALA A 72 -0.53 -16.62 14.40
C ALA A 72 -0.80 -16.23 15.86
N LEU A 73 -2.06 -16.36 16.29
CA LEU A 73 -2.44 -16.19 17.69
C LEU A 73 -1.97 -17.43 18.48
N ASP A 74 -0.67 -17.55 18.67
CA ASP A 74 0.01 -18.75 19.16
C ASP A 74 0.98 -18.49 20.33
N GLY A 75 1.05 -17.25 20.83
CA GLY A 75 1.93 -16.87 21.94
C GLY A 75 3.36 -16.54 21.54
N ASN A 76 3.73 -16.67 20.26
CA ASN A 76 5.06 -16.33 19.77
C ASN A 76 5.09 -14.91 19.19
N PRO A 77 6.25 -14.23 19.25
CA PRO A 77 6.41 -12.94 18.59
C PRO A 77 6.14 -13.04 17.09
N ASP A 78 5.34 -12.10 16.57
CA ASP A 78 5.09 -11.97 15.14
C ASP A 78 6.38 -11.59 14.41
N ARG A 79 6.36 -11.70 13.08
CA ARG A 79 7.50 -11.40 12.22
C ARG A 79 7.05 -10.56 11.05
N LEU A 80 7.97 -9.82 10.46
CA LEU A 80 7.74 -9.24 9.14
C LEU A 80 8.05 -10.27 8.07
N VAL A 81 7.36 -10.16 6.95
CA VAL A 81 7.68 -10.91 5.73
C VAL A 81 7.69 -9.99 4.53
N THR A 82 8.52 -10.32 3.56
CA THR A 82 8.48 -9.70 2.22
C THR A 82 8.02 -10.75 1.22
N ILE A 83 6.92 -10.49 0.55
CA ILE A 83 6.34 -11.33 -0.51
C ILE A 83 6.82 -10.77 -1.86
N ASN A 84 7.41 -11.64 -2.67
CA ASN A 84 7.78 -11.30 -4.03
C ASN A 84 6.52 -11.16 -4.90
N PRO A 85 6.27 -9.99 -5.53
CA PRO A 85 5.03 -9.69 -6.25
C PRO A 85 4.84 -10.49 -7.55
N GLN A 86 5.84 -11.26 -7.97
CA GLN A 86 5.90 -11.96 -9.25
C GLN A 86 6.00 -13.48 -9.11
N SER A 87 6.11 -13.97 -7.88
CA SER A 87 6.24 -15.40 -7.62
C SER A 87 5.50 -15.85 -6.36
N GLY A 88 5.08 -14.92 -5.50
CA GLY A 88 4.51 -15.24 -4.19
C GLY A 88 5.55 -15.77 -3.19
N ALA A 89 6.83 -15.82 -3.56
CA ALA A 89 7.90 -16.29 -2.69
C ALA A 89 8.05 -15.38 -1.46
N VAL A 90 8.13 -15.99 -0.28
CA VAL A 90 8.22 -15.28 1.00
C VAL A 90 9.65 -15.27 1.50
N THR A 91 10.12 -14.09 1.90
CA THR A 91 11.34 -13.91 2.68
C THR A 91 10.97 -13.50 4.10
N ILE A 92 11.32 -14.35 5.08
CA ILE A 92 11.12 -14.04 6.50
C ILE A 92 12.10 -12.96 6.95
N ARG A 93 11.61 -11.97 7.69
CA ARG A 93 12.40 -10.92 8.35
C ARG A 93 12.46 -11.18 9.86
N PRO A 94 13.29 -10.43 10.61
CA PRO A 94 13.35 -10.58 12.06
C PRO A 94 11.99 -10.45 12.75
N ALA A 95 11.88 -11.09 13.91
CA ALA A 95 10.70 -11.00 14.75
C ALA A 95 10.51 -9.57 15.27
N ILE A 96 9.25 -9.16 15.37
CA ILE A 96 8.89 -7.81 15.84
C ILE A 96 8.85 -7.69 17.36
N GLY A 97 9.18 -8.78 18.07
CA GLY A 97 9.34 -8.82 19.52
C GLY A 97 8.04 -8.80 20.31
N THR A 98 6.90 -8.80 19.63
CA THR A 98 5.56 -8.74 20.20
C THR A 98 4.61 -9.58 19.35
N GLU A 99 3.68 -10.28 19.99
CA GLU A 99 2.52 -10.89 19.32
C GLU A 99 1.43 -9.82 19.23
N TRP A 100 0.95 -9.55 18.02
CA TRP A 100 -0.12 -8.60 17.79
C TRP A 100 -1.36 -9.36 17.32
N THR A 101 -2.55 -8.87 17.68
CA THR A 101 -3.80 -9.57 17.36
C THR A 101 -4.50 -9.01 16.11
N ARG A 102 -4.24 -7.73 15.80
CA ARG A 102 -4.71 -7.01 14.60
C ARG A 102 -3.57 -6.20 14.04
N HIS A 103 -3.32 -6.35 12.74
CA HIS A 103 -2.12 -5.86 12.11
C HIS A 103 -2.44 -4.93 10.97
N SER A 104 -1.85 -3.75 11.02
CA SER A 104 -1.63 -2.97 9.81
C SER A 104 -0.20 -2.47 9.83
N VAL A 105 0.46 -2.59 8.69
CA VAL A 105 1.82 -2.11 8.48
C VAL A 105 1.82 -1.21 7.25
N ILE A 106 2.44 -0.05 7.40
CA ILE A 106 2.67 0.89 6.31
C ILE A 106 4.15 1.30 6.29
N TYR A 107 4.55 1.91 5.18
CA TYR A 107 5.87 2.49 5.07
C TYR A 107 6.02 3.69 6.03
N GLY A 108 7.10 3.65 6.83
CA GLY A 108 7.50 4.75 7.69
C GLY A 108 8.51 5.65 7.00
N ASP A 109 9.73 5.14 6.88
CA ASP A 109 10.88 5.78 6.24
C ASP A 109 11.88 4.71 5.76
N SER A 110 13.06 5.12 5.25
CA SER A 110 14.09 4.20 4.74
C SER A 110 14.59 3.21 5.79
N SER A 111 14.42 3.47 7.07
CA SER A 111 14.88 2.64 8.20
C SER A 111 13.74 1.99 8.99
N SER A 112 12.49 2.41 8.78
CA SER A 112 11.37 1.98 9.62
C SER A 112 10.06 1.71 8.89
N TYR A 113 9.28 0.78 9.43
CA TYR A 113 7.85 0.64 9.18
C TYR A 113 7.06 1.32 10.30
N LEU A 114 5.83 1.71 10.00
CA LEU A 114 4.85 2.09 11.00
C LEU A 114 3.77 1.03 11.07
N ALA A 115 3.29 0.77 12.26
CA ALA A 115 2.24 -0.21 12.46
C ALA A 115 1.32 0.15 13.61
N ILE A 116 0.12 -0.40 13.57
CA ILE A 116 -0.85 -0.27 14.65
C ILE A 116 -1.24 -1.66 15.15
N GLY A 117 -1.20 -1.80 16.47
CA GLY A 117 -1.78 -2.92 17.21
C GLY A 117 -2.46 -2.37 18.47
N ASP A 118 -3.65 -2.87 18.81
CA ASP A 118 -4.40 -2.50 20.02
C ASP A 118 -4.48 -0.98 20.26
N ASN A 119 -4.91 -0.23 19.23
CA ASN A 119 -5.00 1.23 19.25
C ASN A 119 -3.72 1.95 19.69
N THR A 120 -2.57 1.38 19.37
CA THR A 120 -1.28 1.99 19.67
C THR A 120 -0.44 2.01 18.41
N LEU A 121 0.15 3.17 18.14
CA LEU A 121 1.05 3.38 17.02
C LEU A 121 2.47 3.01 17.42
N TYR A 122 3.10 2.19 16.59
CA TYR A 122 4.46 1.70 16.76
C TYR A 122 5.33 2.03 15.54
N ARG A 123 6.63 2.13 15.78
CA ARG A 123 7.67 2.12 14.75
C ARG A 123 8.42 0.79 14.85
N ILE A 124 8.58 0.11 13.72
CA ILE A 124 9.35 -1.13 13.60
C ILE A 124 10.63 -0.83 12.83
N ASN A 125 11.79 -1.16 13.38
CA ASN A 125 13.05 -1.08 12.65
C ASN A 125 13.11 -2.12 11.52
N ARG A 126 13.38 -1.71 10.28
CA ARG A 126 13.38 -2.60 9.10
C ARG A 126 14.45 -3.69 9.16
N THR A 127 15.56 -3.42 9.83
CA THR A 127 16.73 -4.31 9.89
C THR A 127 16.67 -5.26 11.07
N THR A 128 16.28 -4.76 12.25
CA THR A 128 16.31 -5.55 13.49
C THR A 128 14.96 -6.14 13.88
N GLY A 129 13.86 -5.65 13.28
CA GLY A 129 12.51 -5.96 13.75
C GLY A 129 12.15 -5.26 15.06
N GLN A 130 13.05 -4.50 15.68
CA GLN A 130 12.78 -3.88 16.97
C GLN A 130 11.57 -2.93 16.89
N THR A 131 10.55 -3.24 17.68
CA THR A 131 9.35 -2.43 17.83
C THR A 131 9.54 -1.38 18.93
N THR A 132 9.17 -0.15 18.64
CA THR A 132 9.20 0.99 19.56
C THR A 132 7.83 1.66 19.57
N LEU A 133 7.29 1.94 20.75
CA LEU A 133 6.03 2.66 20.91
C LEU A 133 6.23 4.12 20.48
N ILE A 134 5.29 4.63 19.66
CA ILE A 134 5.22 6.05 19.31
C ILE A 134 4.20 6.74 20.22
N ALA A 135 2.93 6.32 20.14
CA ALA A 135 1.84 6.91 20.91
C ALA A 135 0.61 5.99 20.96
N PRO A 136 -0.15 5.95 22.06
CA PRO A 136 -1.51 5.43 22.05
C PRO A 136 -2.42 6.34 21.22
N LEU A 137 -3.39 5.76 20.52
CA LEU A 137 -4.36 6.49 19.73
C LEU A 137 -5.42 7.12 20.63
N SER A 138 -5.73 8.39 20.38
CA SER A 138 -6.71 9.15 21.18
C SER A 138 -7.29 10.31 20.39
N GLY A 139 -8.28 11.02 20.94
CA GLY A 139 -8.84 12.23 20.32
C GLY A 139 -10.23 12.05 19.71
N SER A 140 -10.78 10.83 19.71
CA SER A 140 -12.18 10.58 19.33
C SER A 140 -12.82 9.51 20.22
N PRO A 141 -14.00 9.76 20.81
CA PRO A 141 -14.76 8.74 21.54
C PRO A 141 -15.40 7.68 20.63
N ARG A 142 -15.33 7.88 19.31
CA ARG A 142 -15.83 6.94 18.30
C ARG A 142 -14.83 5.86 17.90
N LEU A 143 -13.56 6.03 18.28
CA LEU A 143 -12.56 5.03 17.97
C LEU A 143 -12.65 3.92 19.02
N ASP A 144 -13.12 2.74 18.62
CA ASP A 144 -13.15 1.55 19.47
C ASP A 144 -11.91 0.69 19.22
N GLN A 145 -11.72 0.20 17.99
CA GLN A 145 -10.56 -0.63 17.65
C GLN A 145 -10.14 -0.44 16.19
N VAL A 146 -8.89 -0.04 15.98
CA VAL A 146 -8.32 0.06 14.63
C VAL A 146 -8.23 -1.33 14.00
N THR A 147 -8.65 -1.41 12.74
CA THR A 147 -8.51 -2.60 11.89
C THR A 147 -7.41 -2.44 10.86
N ALA A 148 -7.35 -1.27 10.21
CA ALA A 148 -6.42 -1.03 9.12
C ALA A 148 -5.97 0.44 9.09
N MET A 149 -4.80 0.66 8.51
CA MET A 149 -4.17 1.96 8.33
C MET A 149 -3.64 2.08 6.91
N ALA A 150 -3.81 3.25 6.30
CA ALA A 150 -3.18 3.56 5.02
C ALA A 150 -2.62 4.97 5.02
N ARG A 151 -1.50 5.13 4.33
CA ARG A 151 -0.89 6.41 4.05
C ARG A 151 -1.19 6.81 2.61
N TYR A 152 -1.81 7.96 2.44
CA TYR A 152 -2.06 8.54 1.12
C TYR A 152 -0.88 9.40 0.66
N SER A 153 -0.32 10.19 1.59
CA SER A 153 0.85 11.03 1.38
C SER A 153 1.62 11.15 2.70
N ASN A 154 2.82 11.76 2.69
CA ASN A 154 3.66 11.87 3.89
C ASN A 154 2.92 12.46 5.10
N ASP A 155 2.01 13.41 4.85
CA ASP A 155 1.24 14.14 5.86
C ASP A 155 -0.20 13.62 6.03
N GLU A 156 -0.61 12.61 5.27
CA GLU A 156 -1.99 12.13 5.27
C GLU A 156 -2.04 10.61 5.50
N THR A 157 -2.32 10.26 6.75
CA THR A 157 -2.54 8.89 7.18
C THR A 157 -3.95 8.73 7.69
N TYR A 158 -4.57 7.60 7.35
CA TYR A 158 -5.95 7.28 7.69
C TYR A 158 -6.04 5.92 8.34
N ILE A 159 -7.00 5.77 9.23
CA ILE A 159 -7.31 4.53 9.92
C ILE A 159 -8.81 4.29 9.89
N VAL A 160 -9.19 3.03 10.07
CA VAL A 160 -10.59 2.60 10.12
C VAL A 160 -10.87 1.76 11.36
N ASP A 161 -12.04 2.01 11.93
CA ASP A 161 -12.55 1.28 13.09
C ASP A 161 -13.24 -0.04 12.69
N THR A 162 -13.25 -1.01 13.60
CA THR A 162 -13.82 -2.34 13.37
C THR A 162 -15.34 -2.37 13.43
N ILE A 163 -15.98 -1.72 14.41
CA ILE A 163 -17.40 -1.98 14.72
C ILE A 163 -18.28 -0.98 13.98
N ASP A 164 -18.03 0.31 14.20
CA ASP A 164 -18.87 1.37 13.64
C ASP A 164 -18.45 1.77 12.23
N THR A 165 -17.33 1.19 11.76
CA THR A 165 -16.74 1.41 10.42
C THR A 165 -16.55 2.89 10.12
N ASP A 166 -15.99 3.61 11.08
CA ASP A 166 -15.66 5.03 10.95
C ASP A 166 -14.28 5.23 10.31
N LEU A 167 -14.14 6.29 9.50
CA LEU A 167 -12.87 6.75 8.94
C LEU A 167 -12.30 7.88 9.81
N PHE A 168 -11.01 7.79 10.12
CA PHE A 168 -10.30 8.83 10.85
C PHE A 168 -9.02 9.23 10.12
N ARG A 169 -8.61 10.49 10.27
CA ARG A 169 -7.25 10.95 9.98
C ARG A 169 -6.38 10.74 11.22
N LEU A 170 -5.17 10.24 11.05
CA LEU A 170 -4.20 9.98 12.11
C LEU A 170 -3.00 10.94 12.00
N ASP A 171 -2.67 11.60 13.10
CA ASP A 171 -1.39 12.29 13.30
C ASP A 171 -0.35 11.30 13.83
N LEU A 172 0.66 11.02 13.01
CA LEU A 172 1.72 10.06 13.32
C LEU A 172 2.71 10.55 14.39
N THR A 173 2.68 11.82 14.75
CA THR A 173 3.60 12.41 15.75
C THR A 173 3.15 12.10 17.16
N ASN A 174 1.83 12.12 17.40
CA ASN A 174 1.24 12.14 18.74
C ASN A 174 0.06 11.16 18.91
N GLY A 175 -0.30 10.41 17.87
CA GLY A 175 -1.41 9.45 17.91
C GLY A 175 -2.80 10.08 17.95
N GLN A 176 -2.94 11.39 17.69
CA GLN A 176 -4.24 12.04 17.66
C GLN A 176 -5.02 11.60 16.42
N VAL A 177 -6.29 11.22 16.62
CA VAL A 177 -7.21 10.82 15.57
C VAL A 177 -8.32 11.86 15.43
N THR A 178 -8.65 12.20 14.19
CA THR A 178 -9.74 13.12 13.84
C THR A 178 -10.78 12.37 13.02
N TRP A 179 -12.01 12.30 13.51
CA TRP A 179 -13.11 11.64 12.80
C TRP A 179 -13.46 12.40 11.51
N ILE A 180 -13.63 11.66 10.42
CA ILE A 180 -14.02 12.19 9.11
C ILE A 180 -15.49 11.88 8.84
N GLY A 181 -15.90 10.63 9.03
CA GLY A 181 -17.23 10.18 8.67
C GLY A 181 -17.40 8.68 8.86
N SER A 182 -18.66 8.23 8.94
CA SER A 182 -18.98 6.81 8.90
C SER A 182 -18.91 6.30 7.46
N ILE A 183 -18.23 5.17 7.28
CA ILE A 183 -18.08 4.49 5.99
C ILE A 183 -19.23 3.50 5.79
N GLY A 184 -20.02 3.23 6.84
CA GLY A 184 -21.21 2.40 6.82
C GLY A 184 -20.93 0.90 6.69
N GLN A 185 -22.03 0.12 6.81
CA GLN A 185 -22.02 -1.33 7.00
C GLN A 185 -21.34 -1.75 8.31
N SER A 186 -21.96 -1.38 9.44
CA SER A 186 -21.61 -1.90 10.76
C SER A 186 -21.45 -3.41 10.72
N ASP A 187 -20.50 -3.94 11.48
CA ASP A 187 -20.09 -5.36 11.50
C ASP A 187 -19.48 -5.91 10.20
N ASN A 188 -19.11 -5.04 9.26
CA ASN A 188 -18.37 -5.42 8.05
C ASN A 188 -17.08 -4.60 7.90
N PRO A 189 -16.10 -4.74 8.81
CA PRO A 189 -14.92 -3.88 8.82
C PRO A 189 -14.09 -4.00 7.54
N PHE A 190 -13.33 -2.93 7.28
CA PHE A 190 -12.21 -3.01 6.35
C PHE A 190 -11.05 -3.75 7.00
N LEU A 191 -10.62 -4.85 6.41
CA LEU A 191 -9.52 -5.69 6.91
C LEU A 191 -8.15 -5.09 6.58
N ASP A 192 -8.07 -4.32 5.50
CA ASP A 192 -6.86 -3.65 5.07
C ASP A 192 -7.18 -2.41 4.23
N LEU A 193 -6.25 -1.48 4.16
CA LEU A 193 -6.36 -0.24 3.40
C LEU A 193 -5.09 0.05 2.61
N SER A 194 -5.24 0.76 1.50
CA SER A 194 -4.14 1.33 0.73
C SER A 194 -4.51 2.69 0.14
N GLY A 195 -3.50 3.52 -0.11
CA GLY A 195 -3.68 4.78 -0.85
C GLY A 195 -4.08 4.50 -2.29
N TYR A 196 -4.97 5.30 -2.88
CA TYR A 196 -5.47 5.09 -4.24
C TYR A 196 -5.40 6.34 -5.12
N THR A 197 -5.86 6.23 -6.36
CA THR A 197 -5.90 7.36 -7.30
C THR A 197 -6.96 8.39 -6.93
N ALA A 198 -6.87 9.58 -7.55
CA ALA A 198 -7.88 10.64 -7.48
C ALA A 198 -8.26 11.08 -6.04
N GLY A 199 -7.31 11.01 -5.10
CA GLY A 199 -7.55 11.43 -3.72
C GLY A 199 -8.40 10.46 -2.90
N ALA A 200 -8.50 9.19 -3.28
CA ALA A 200 -9.21 8.16 -2.53
C ALA A 200 -8.26 7.19 -1.81
N LEU A 201 -8.82 6.37 -0.92
CA LEU A 201 -8.23 5.12 -0.45
C LEU A 201 -8.92 3.95 -1.16
N ILE A 202 -8.31 2.78 -1.11
CA ILE A 202 -9.00 1.52 -1.32
C ILE A 202 -8.93 0.65 -0.07
N GLY A 203 -9.89 -0.23 0.09
CA GLY A 203 -9.92 -1.19 1.18
C GLY A 203 -10.66 -2.46 0.82
N VAL A 204 -10.35 -3.54 1.54
CA VAL A 204 -11.05 -4.83 1.41
C VAL A 204 -11.96 -5.06 2.62
N ARG A 205 -13.21 -5.44 2.38
CA ARG A 205 -14.18 -5.70 3.44
C ARG A 205 -14.17 -7.15 3.90
N ALA A 206 -14.51 -7.37 5.18
CA ALA A 206 -14.60 -8.70 5.78
C ALA A 206 -15.59 -9.63 5.05
N ASN A 207 -16.71 -9.09 4.56
CA ASN A 207 -17.71 -9.81 3.77
C ASN A 207 -17.46 -9.73 2.26
N GLY A 208 -16.25 -9.36 1.85
CA GLY A 208 -15.81 -9.32 0.47
C GLY A 208 -15.99 -7.99 -0.24
N GLY A 209 -15.22 -7.85 -1.31
CA GLY A 209 -15.15 -6.71 -2.21
C GLY A 209 -13.98 -5.78 -1.89
N ILE A 210 -13.43 -5.19 -2.94
CA ILE A 210 -12.52 -4.04 -2.89
C ILE A 210 -13.36 -2.79 -3.14
N TYR A 211 -13.27 -1.82 -2.23
CA TYR A 211 -14.02 -0.58 -2.28
C TYR A 211 -13.06 0.61 -2.37
N SER A 212 -13.44 1.63 -3.12
CA SER A 212 -12.85 2.96 -2.98
C SER A 212 -13.51 3.69 -1.81
N ILE A 213 -12.74 4.50 -1.09
CA ILE A 213 -13.21 5.32 0.02
C ILE A 213 -12.75 6.77 -0.18
N SER A 214 -13.70 7.71 -0.17
CA SER A 214 -13.43 9.14 -0.19
C SER A 214 -12.83 9.59 1.14
N ARG A 215 -11.62 10.18 1.08
CA ARG A 215 -10.93 10.73 2.27
C ARG A 215 -11.61 11.95 2.87
N ALA A 216 -12.45 12.64 2.08
CA ALA A 216 -13.11 13.87 2.51
C ALA A 216 -14.50 13.61 3.12
N THR A 217 -15.19 12.58 2.64
CA THR A 217 -16.61 12.35 2.99
C THR A 217 -16.89 10.98 3.59
N ALA A 218 -15.89 10.09 3.66
CA ALA A 218 -16.04 8.68 3.99
C ALA A 218 -17.02 7.90 3.06
N ALA A 219 -17.46 8.51 1.95
CA ALA A 219 -18.30 7.83 0.98
C ALA A 219 -17.52 6.70 0.33
N GLN A 220 -18.12 5.51 0.27
CA GLN A 220 -17.53 4.33 -0.35
C GLN A 220 -18.27 3.88 -1.60
N SER A 221 -17.56 3.19 -2.48
CA SER A 221 -18.12 2.56 -3.67
C SER A 221 -17.41 1.24 -3.94
N LEU A 222 -18.18 0.19 -4.25
CA LEU A 222 -17.62 -1.10 -4.66
C LEU A 222 -16.89 -0.92 -5.99
N LEU A 223 -15.62 -1.33 -6.04
CA LEU A 223 -14.84 -1.40 -7.27
C LEU A 223 -14.94 -2.81 -7.87
N PHE A 224 -14.57 -3.82 -7.09
CA PHE A 224 -14.47 -5.20 -7.55
C PHE A 224 -15.01 -6.17 -6.51
N GLU A 225 -15.75 -7.17 -6.95
CA GLU A 225 -16.18 -8.30 -6.11
C GLU A 225 -15.01 -9.26 -5.82
N GLY A 226 -15.15 -10.08 -4.78
CA GLY A 226 -14.17 -11.11 -4.41
C GLY A 226 -13.90 -11.15 -2.91
N ASN A 227 -13.27 -12.23 -2.43
CA ASN A 227 -12.91 -12.37 -1.01
C ASN A 227 -11.42 -12.14 -0.85
N TYR A 228 -11.07 -11.06 -0.14
CA TYR A 228 -9.70 -10.62 0.06
C TYR A 228 -9.46 -10.24 1.52
N THR A 229 -8.23 -10.41 1.99
CA THR A 229 -7.81 -10.11 3.38
C THR A 229 -6.79 -8.99 3.48
N ALA A 230 -6.11 -8.67 2.38
CA ALA A 230 -5.16 -7.57 2.29
C ALA A 230 -5.21 -6.93 0.89
N VAL A 231 -4.85 -5.66 0.79
CA VAL A 231 -4.85 -4.92 -0.48
C VAL A 231 -3.76 -3.86 -0.53
N GLU A 232 -3.09 -3.75 -1.67
CA GLU A 232 -2.13 -2.69 -1.93
C GLU A 232 -2.26 -2.20 -3.37
N TYR A 233 -2.40 -0.89 -3.57
CA TYR A 233 -2.40 -0.28 -4.89
C TYR A 233 -1.02 0.29 -5.23
N VAL A 234 -0.55 -0.02 -6.43
CA VAL A 234 0.69 0.50 -7.00
C VAL A 234 0.38 1.16 -8.35
N SER A 235 0.59 2.48 -8.45
CA SER A 235 0.37 3.25 -9.68
C SER A 235 1.42 2.91 -10.74
N TYR A 236 1.07 2.84 -12.02
CA TYR A 236 2.04 2.67 -13.12
C TYR A 236 2.98 3.90 -13.27
N GLY A 237 2.69 5.03 -12.62
CA GLY A 237 3.59 6.18 -12.50
C GLY A 237 4.50 6.15 -11.25
N ALA A 238 4.27 5.20 -10.35
CA ALA A 238 5.18 4.87 -9.26
C ALA A 238 5.76 3.51 -9.64
N PRO A 239 6.92 3.47 -10.30
CA PRO A 239 7.06 2.49 -11.35
C PRO A 239 7.04 1.08 -10.75
N LEU A 240 6.18 0.20 -11.27
CA LEU A 240 6.29 -1.24 -11.00
C LEU A 240 7.65 -1.79 -11.46
N CYS A 241 8.41 -0.97 -12.18
CA CYS A 241 9.84 -1.04 -12.36
C CYS A 241 10.42 0.37 -12.34
N TYR A 242 11.13 0.76 -11.26
CA TYR A 242 11.68 2.12 -11.07
C TYR A 242 12.34 2.68 -12.34
N ALA A 243 13.03 1.80 -13.09
CA ALA A 243 13.74 2.15 -14.30
C ALA A 243 12.89 2.49 -15.53
N ASN A 244 11.59 2.14 -15.58
CA ASN A 244 10.69 2.53 -16.68
C ASN A 244 10.18 3.97 -16.48
N CYS A 245 11.10 4.92 -16.66
CA CYS A 245 10.82 6.34 -16.46
C CYS A 245 9.84 6.88 -17.50
N ASP A 246 9.91 6.39 -18.75
CA ASP A 246 9.10 6.93 -19.84
C ASP A 246 7.71 6.29 -19.97
N GLY A 247 7.43 5.26 -19.14
CA GLY A 247 6.14 4.58 -19.07
C GLY A 247 5.88 3.65 -20.25
N SER A 248 6.92 3.20 -20.95
CA SER A 248 6.82 2.26 -22.07
C SER A 248 6.05 1.00 -21.68
N THR A 249 5.16 0.55 -22.59
CA THR A 249 4.30 -0.63 -22.39
C THR A 249 4.53 -1.73 -23.42
N THR A 250 5.32 -1.46 -24.47
CA THR A 250 5.66 -2.41 -25.52
C THR A 250 7.04 -3.01 -25.27
N LEU A 251 7.21 -4.32 -25.43
CA LEU A 251 8.51 -4.97 -25.24
C LEU A 251 9.52 -4.55 -26.33
N PRO A 252 10.79 -4.28 -25.96
CA PRO A 252 11.33 -4.25 -24.60
C PRO A 252 10.82 -3.02 -23.80
N VAL A 253 10.35 -3.27 -22.58
CA VAL A 253 9.77 -2.24 -21.68
C VAL A 253 10.82 -1.23 -21.22
N LEU A 254 12.10 -1.61 -21.18
CA LEU A 254 13.21 -0.70 -20.97
C LEU A 254 13.94 -0.41 -22.27
N THR A 255 14.10 0.86 -22.57
CA THR A 255 14.79 1.38 -23.75
C THR A 255 15.76 2.50 -23.38
N ALA A 256 16.48 3.03 -24.37
CA ALA A 256 17.30 4.22 -24.16
C ALA A 256 16.48 5.46 -23.77
N ASN A 257 15.16 5.48 -24.05
CA ASN A 257 14.30 6.61 -23.73
C ASN A 257 14.03 6.73 -22.23
N ASP A 258 14.02 5.62 -21.50
CA ASP A 258 13.96 5.61 -20.03
C ASP A 258 15.18 6.26 -19.39
N PHE A 259 16.37 5.95 -19.91
CA PHE A 259 17.62 6.59 -19.51
C PHE A 259 17.59 8.10 -19.77
N LEU A 260 17.10 8.49 -20.95
CA LEU A 260 16.96 9.90 -21.31
C LEU A 260 15.93 10.62 -20.43
N CYS A 261 14.82 9.96 -20.13
CA CYS A 261 13.81 10.44 -19.19
C CYS A 261 14.40 10.66 -17.81
N PHE A 262 15.14 9.69 -17.27
CA PHE A 262 15.83 9.81 -15.98
C PHE A 262 16.84 10.96 -15.98
N LEU A 263 17.67 11.10 -17.02
CA LEU A 263 18.62 12.20 -17.13
C LEU A 263 17.95 13.57 -17.08
N ASN A 264 16.83 13.73 -17.80
CA ASN A 264 16.06 14.98 -17.78
C ASN A 264 15.49 15.27 -16.38
N LYS A 265 14.99 14.25 -15.69
CA LYS A 265 14.49 14.35 -14.31
C LYS A 265 15.58 14.67 -13.31
N PHE A 266 16.74 14.04 -13.44
CA PHE A 266 17.92 14.23 -12.60
C PHE A 266 18.48 15.66 -12.73
N VAL A 267 18.62 16.17 -13.95
CA VAL A 267 19.07 17.56 -14.19
C VAL A 267 18.04 18.58 -13.73
N ALA A 268 16.75 18.25 -13.76
CA ALA A 268 15.67 19.11 -13.30
C ALA A 268 15.50 19.13 -11.76
N GLY A 269 16.22 18.30 -11.00
CA GLY A 269 16.05 18.21 -9.55
C GLY A 269 14.74 17.53 -9.13
N ASP A 270 14.14 16.70 -9.99
CA ASP A 270 12.86 16.05 -9.72
C ASP A 270 13.01 14.97 -8.63
N SER A 271 12.09 14.93 -7.68
CA SER A 271 12.06 13.94 -6.60
C SER A 271 11.97 12.49 -7.09
N TYR A 272 11.46 12.24 -8.29
CA TYR A 272 11.49 10.93 -8.93
C TYR A 272 12.92 10.38 -9.10
N ALA A 273 13.89 11.26 -9.35
CA ALA A 273 15.28 10.88 -9.53
C ALA A 273 15.98 10.55 -8.20
N ASN A 274 15.35 10.81 -7.05
CA ASN A 274 15.90 10.54 -5.72
C ASN A 274 15.69 9.06 -5.32
N CYS A 275 16.37 8.18 -6.05
CA CYS A 275 16.29 6.73 -5.88
C CYS A 275 16.86 6.28 -4.53
N ASP A 276 17.92 6.94 -4.04
CA ASP A 276 18.62 6.55 -2.81
C ASP A 276 18.01 7.19 -1.54
N GLY A 277 17.05 8.10 -1.71
CA GLY A 277 16.32 8.74 -0.62
C GLY A 277 17.12 9.84 0.09
N SER A 278 18.13 10.42 -0.56
CA SER A 278 18.93 11.55 -0.08
C SER A 278 18.06 12.74 0.36
N VAL A 279 18.49 13.42 1.43
CA VAL A 279 17.80 14.58 2.03
C VAL A 279 18.68 15.85 1.97
N PRO A 280 18.11 17.06 2.13
CA PRO A 280 18.88 18.32 2.01
C PRO A 280 20.15 18.35 2.88
N PRO A 281 21.24 19.01 2.43
CA PRO A 281 21.26 20.08 1.41
C PRO A 281 21.40 19.63 -0.05
N TRP A 282 21.64 18.34 -0.34
CA TRP A 282 21.73 17.82 -1.70
C TRP A 282 20.68 16.74 -1.91
N THR A 283 19.54 17.14 -2.50
CA THR A 283 18.40 16.24 -2.73
C THR A 283 18.61 15.23 -3.84
N LEU A 284 19.61 15.43 -4.71
CA LEU A 284 20.08 14.47 -5.71
C LEU A 284 21.61 14.39 -5.70
N THR A 285 22.15 13.18 -5.65
CA THR A 285 23.60 12.90 -5.60
C THR A 285 24.03 11.91 -6.69
N ALA A 286 25.33 11.62 -6.77
CA ALA A 286 25.81 10.54 -7.63
C ALA A 286 25.27 9.15 -7.20
N GLY A 287 24.83 9.00 -5.94
CA GLY A 287 24.23 7.77 -5.43
C GLY A 287 22.90 7.44 -6.11
N ASP A 288 22.08 8.45 -6.36
CA ASP A 288 20.82 8.34 -7.11
C ASP A 288 21.02 7.84 -8.55
N PHE A 289 22.05 8.35 -9.22
CA PHE A 289 22.42 7.90 -10.56
C PHE A 289 22.84 6.43 -10.55
N GLN A 290 23.66 6.04 -9.58
CA GLN A 290 24.10 4.66 -9.42
C GLN A 290 22.93 3.72 -9.07
N CYS A 291 21.98 4.19 -8.27
CA CYS A 291 20.75 3.48 -7.92
C CYS A 291 19.87 3.22 -9.15
N PHE A 292 19.67 4.24 -10.01
CA PHE A 292 18.98 4.08 -11.29
C PHE A 292 19.66 3.06 -12.21
N LEU A 293 20.99 3.10 -12.33
CA LEU A 293 21.75 2.13 -13.13
C LEU A 293 21.53 0.68 -12.66
N TYR A 294 21.49 0.45 -11.35
CA TYR A 294 21.21 -0.87 -10.79
C TYR A 294 19.77 -1.33 -11.11
N SER A 295 18.78 -0.45 -11.00
CA SER A 295 17.40 -0.77 -11.38
C SER A 295 17.26 -1.03 -12.88
N PHE A 296 17.92 -0.24 -13.73
CA PHE A 296 17.85 -0.41 -15.18
C PHE A 296 18.52 -1.71 -15.64
N ALA A 297 19.70 -2.01 -15.10
CA ALA A 297 20.40 -3.27 -15.37
C ALA A 297 19.65 -4.49 -14.81
N GLY A 298 18.93 -4.32 -13.69
CA GLY A 298 18.04 -5.32 -13.11
C GLY A 298 16.81 -5.63 -13.97
N GLY A 299 16.48 -4.76 -14.92
CA GLY A 299 15.34 -4.92 -15.82
C GLY A 299 14.02 -4.49 -15.20
N CYS A 300 12.99 -4.39 -16.05
CA CYS A 300 11.61 -4.31 -15.61
C CYS A 300 10.95 -5.67 -15.70
N PRO A 301 10.57 -6.28 -14.58
CA PRO A 301 9.97 -7.59 -14.61
C PRO A 301 8.44 -7.54 -14.76
#